data_AF-A0A7W4E9K7-F1
#
_entry.id   AF-A0A7W4E9K7-F1
#
_cell.length_a   1.000
_cell.length_b   1.000
_cell.length_c   1.000
_cell.angle_alpha   90.00
_cell.angle_beta   90.00
_cell.angle_gamma   90.00
#
_symmetry.space_group_name_H-M   'P 1'
#
loop_
_entity.id
_entity.type
_entity.pdbx_description
1 polymer ?
#
loop_
_entity_poly.entity_id
_entity_poly.type
_entity_poly.pdbx_seq_one_letter_code
_entity_poly.pdbx_strand_id
1 'polypeptide(L)' 'MFPSEEILTEILKKYPFMEIADLHNATDNQLVAMSAKANDNIFIEYSIAKKAEERERKERIRKFFLDGSMIFKK' A
#
# COMPACT_ATOMS: atom_id res chain seq x y z
N MET A 1 -10.32 6.96 -3.62
CA MET A 1 -9.15 6.60 -2.80
C MET A 1 -7.93 6.94 -3.64
N PHE A 2 -7.00 7.75 -3.13
CA PHE A 2 -5.78 8.07 -3.89
C PHE A 2 -4.91 6.81 -4.02
N PRO A 3 -4.27 6.59 -5.18
CA PRO A 3 -3.28 5.52 -5.33
C PRO A 3 -2.15 5.64 -4.31
N SER A 4 -1.67 4.51 -3.81
CA SER A 4 -0.57 4.49 -2.84
C SER A 4 0.71 5.12 -3.39
N GLU A 5 0.93 5.04 -4.71
CA GLU A 5 2.07 5.68 -5.40
C GLU A 5 2.00 7.22 -5.42
N GLU A 6 0.80 7.80 -5.50
CA GLU A 6 0.64 9.25 -5.46
C GLU A 6 0.99 9.78 -4.07
N ILE A 7 0.48 9.12 -3.02
CA ILE A 7 0.77 9.47 -1.63
C ILE A 7 2.26 9.28 -1.34
N LEU A 8 2.86 8.20 -1.84
CA LEU A 8 4.31 7.95 -1.74
C LEU A 8 5.12 9.10 -2.36
N THR A 9 4.72 9.57 -3.55
CA THR A 9 5.38 10.68 -4.22
C THR A 9 5.29 11.97 -3.41
N GLU A 10 4.14 12.23 -2.77
CA GLU A 10 3.98 13.37 -1.86
C GLU A 10 4.85 13.26 -0.60
N ILE A 11 4.95 12.06 -0.01
CA ILE A 11 5.85 11.81 1.12
C ILE A 11 7.28 12.15 0.73
N LEU A 12 7.77 11.67 -0.42
CA LEU A 12 9.14 11.94 -0.88
C LEU A 12 9.38 13.43 -1.19
N LYS A 13 8.36 14.15 -1.66
CA LYS A 13 8.45 15.61 -1.86
C LYS A 13 8.58 16.36 -0.53
N LYS A 14 7.84 15.96 0.49
CA LYS A 14 7.88 16.58 1.83
C LYS A 14 9.11 16.15 2.64
N TYR A 15 9.53 14.89 2.49
CA TYR A 15 10.60 14.25 3.22
C TYR A 15 11.64 13.67 2.23
N PRO A 16 12.42 14.52 1.55
CA PRO A 16 13.34 14.10 0.49
C PRO A 16 14.51 13.23 0.98
N PHE A 17 14.71 13.15 2.29
CA PHE A 17 15.72 12.33 2.93
C PHE A 17 15.27 10.87 3.13
N MET A 18 14.00 10.58 2.86
CA MET A 18 13.44 9.25 3.07
C MET A 18 13.61 8.39 1.83
N GLU A 19 14.09 7.16 2.02
CA GLU A 19 14.22 6.22 0.92
C GLU A 19 12.87 5.55 0.61
N ILE A 20 12.62 5.36 -0.69
CA ILE A 20 11.43 4.65 -1.18
C ILE A 20 11.37 3.23 -0.59
N ALA A 21 12.52 2.56 -0.50
CA ALA A 21 12.63 1.21 0.04
C ALA A 21 12.19 1.14 1.50
N ASP A 22 12.54 2.14 2.30
CA ASP A 22 12.15 2.22 3.71
C ASP A 22 10.63 2.34 3.85
N LEU A 23 9.99 3.18 3.03
CA LEU A 23 8.55 3.35 3.02
C LEU A 23 7.81 2.09 2.55
N HIS A 24 8.32 1.44 1.50
CA HIS A 24 7.73 0.21 0.99
C HIS A 24 7.82 -0.95 1.98
N ASN A 25 8.94 -1.05 2.70
CA ASN A 25 9.18 -2.12 3.68
C ASN A 25 8.67 -1.78 5.09
N ALA A 26 8.26 -0.54 5.33
CA ALA A 26 7.74 -0.11 6.62
C ALA A 26 6.48 -0.91 6.98
N THR A 27 6.48 -1.43 8.20
CA THR A 27 5.29 -1.98 8.84
C THR A 27 4.33 -0.87 9.22
N ASP A 28 3.05 -1.21 9.45
CA ASP A 28 2.05 -0.23 9.88
C ASP A 28 2.48 0.51 11.16
N ASN A 29 3.07 -0.21 12.12
CA ASN A 29 3.58 0.39 13.35
C ASN A 29 4.70 1.40 13.08
N GLN A 30 5.56 1.14 12.09
CA GLN A 30 6.61 2.07 11.69
C GLN A 30 6.02 3.30 10.99
N LEU A 31 5.04 3.13 10.10
CA LEU A 31 4.35 4.24 9.44
C LEU A 31 3.58 5.12 10.45
N VAL A 32 2.97 4.51 11.47
CA VAL A 32 2.36 5.24 12.59
C VAL A 32 3.39 6.02 13.39
N ALA A 33 4.53 5.39 13.70
CA ALA A 33 5.62 6.09 14.41
C ALA A 33 6.21 7.24 13.58
N MET A 34 6.33 7.07 12.26
CA MET A 34 6.77 8.12 11.33
C MET A 34 5.77 9.27 11.30
N SER A 35 4.47 8.97 11.23
CA SER A 35 3.40 9.96 11.30
C SER A 35 3.46 10.78 12.59
N ALA A 36 3.63 10.13 13.74
CA ALA A 36 3.77 10.80 15.02
C ALA A 36 5.03 11.67 15.11
N LYS A 37 6.17 11.20 14.57
CA LYS A 37 7.42 11.97 14.54
C LYS A 37 7.36 13.18 13.62
N ALA A 38 6.71 13.02 12.48
CA ALA A 38 6.58 14.04 11.46
C ALA A 38 5.41 15.00 11.73
N ASN A 39 4.54 14.66 12.70
CA ASN A 39 3.26 15.32 12.95
C ASN A 39 2.42 15.50 11.67
N ASP A 40 2.47 14.49 10.79
CA ASP A 40 1.78 14.46 9.50
C ASP A 40 1.14 13.08 9.31
N ASN A 41 -0.15 13.06 8.95
CA ASN A 41 -0.92 11.83 8.77
C ASN A 41 -0.66 11.15 7.41
N ILE A 42 0.12 11.77 6.53
CA ILE A 42 0.41 11.26 5.19
C ILE A 42 0.97 9.82 5.17
N PHE A 43 1.74 9.43 6.19
CA PHE A 43 2.26 8.06 6.34
C PHE A 43 1.17 7.04 6.67
N ILE A 44 0.13 7.46 7.42
CA ILE A 44 -1.05 6.64 7.72
C ILE A 44 -1.90 6.48 6.45
N GLU A 45 -2.09 7.57 5.70
CA GLU A 45 -2.81 7.54 4.44
C GLU A 45 -2.16 6.58 3.44
N TYR A 46 -0.83 6.58 3.38
CA TYR A 46 -0.06 5.61 2.58
C TYR A 46 -0.31 4.16 3.02
N SER A 47 -0.28 3.86 4.33
CA SER A 47 -0.60 2.52 4.85
C SER A 47 -2.01 2.06 4.43
N ILE A 48 -2.99 2.94 4.56
CA ILE A 48 -4.39 2.66 4.22
C ILE A 48 -4.55 2.40 2.71
N ALA A 49 -3.94 3.24 1.88
CA ALA A 49 -3.91 3.10 0.42
C ALA A 49 -3.30 1.74 0.00
N LYS A 50 -2.10 1.43 0.50
CA LYS A 50 -1.40 0.18 0.22
C LYS A 50 -2.24 -1.05 0.58
N LYS A 51 -2.89 -1.04 1.74
CA LYS A 51 -3.78 -2.14 2.18
C LYS A 51 -5.03 -2.29 1.33
N ALA A 52 -5.61 -1.19 0.86
CA ALA A 52 -6.77 -1.28 -0.03
C ALA A 52 -6.38 -1.90 -1.38
N GLU A 53 -5.26 -1.47 -1.97
CA GLU A 53 -4.75 -2.02 -3.23
C GLU A 53 -4.38 -3.50 -3.10
N GLU A 54 -3.76 -3.91 -1.99
CA GLU A 54 -3.49 -5.33 -1.73
C GLU A 54 -4.77 -6.16 -1.60
N ARG A 55 -5.81 -5.62 -0.95
CA ARG A 55 -7.11 -6.28 -0.85
C ARG A 55 -7.76 -6.42 -2.22
N GLU A 56 -7.80 -5.35 -3.00
CA GLU A 56 -8.31 -5.37 -4.37
C GLU A 56 -7.53 -6.35 -5.26
N ARG A 57 -6.20 -6.39 -5.14
CA ARG A 57 -5.37 -7.34 -5.88
C ARG A 57 -5.71 -8.79 -5.50
N LYS A 58 -5.86 -9.08 -4.20
CA LYS A 58 -6.26 -10.41 -3.71
C LYS A 58 -7.66 -10.79 -4.18
N GLU A 59 -8.60 -9.86 -4.19
CA GLU A 59 -9.95 -10.08 -4.70
C GLU A 59 -9.97 -10.31 -6.20
N ARG A 60 -9.19 -9.54 -6.98
CA ARG A 60 -9.01 -9.79 -8.41
C ARG A 60 -8.46 -11.18 -8.65
N ILE A 61 -7.37 -11.56 -7.98
CA ILE A 61 -6.80 -12.90 -8.09
C ILE A 61 -7.85 -13.96 -7.74
N ARG A 62 -8.57 -13.81 -6.62
CA ARG A 62 -9.63 -14.74 -6.22
C ARG A 62 -10.71 -14.87 -7.30
N LYS A 63 -11.15 -13.75 -7.90
CA LYS A 63 -12.10 -13.75 -9.02
C LYS A 63 -11.52 -14.42 -10.26
N PHE A 64 -10.26 -14.16 -10.63
CA PHE A 64 -9.59 -14.85 -11.75
C PHE A 64 -9.53 -16.36 -11.54
N PHE A 65 -9.24 -16.84 -10.32
CA PHE A 65 -9.22 -18.26 -9.99
C PHE A 65 -10.62 -18.90 -9.90
N LEU A 66 -11.66 -18.13 -9.58
CA LEU A 66 -13.05 -18.62 -9.49
C LEU A 66 -13.77 -18.59 -10.84
N ASP A 67 -13.53 -17.56 -11.66
CA ASP A 67 -14.18 -17.35 -12.96
C ASP A 67 -13.41 -17.98 -14.15
N GLY A 68 -12.15 -18.39 -13.96
CA GLY A 68 -11.28 -18.87 -15.04
C GLY A 68 -10.47 -20.14 -14.71
N SER A 69 -10.88 -21.26 -15.32
CA SER A 69 -10.04 -22.42 -15.68
C SER A 69 -9.35 -23.25 -14.57
N MET A 70 -10.13 -23.81 -13.63
CA MET A 70 -9.81 -25.15 -13.13
C MET A 70 -11.07 -26.03 -13.11
N ILE A 71 -11.80 -26.03 -14.23
CA ILE A 71 -12.60 -27.20 -14.60
C ILE A 71 -11.58 -28.28 -14.95
N PHE A 72 -11.18 -29.05 -13.94
CA PHE A 72 -10.60 -30.38 -14.13
C PHE A 72 -11.59 -31.17 -15.00
N LYS A 73 -11.39 -31.16 -16.32
CA LYS A 73 -11.88 -32.24 -17.16
C LYS A 73 -11.04 -33.47 -16.77
N LYS A 74 -11.59 -34.25 -15.86
CA LYS A 74 -11.22 -35.65 -15.63
C LYS A 74 -11.78 -36.50 -16.77
#